data_AF-A0A2T0N7W2-F1
#
_entry.id   AF-A0A2T0N7W2-F1
#
_cell.length_a   1.000
_cell.length_b   1.000
_cell.length_c   1.000
_cell.angle_alpha   90.00
_cell.angle_beta   90.00
_cell.angle_gamma   90.00
#
_symmetry.space_group_name_H-M   'P 1'
#
loop_
_entity.id
_entity.type
_entity.pdbx_description
1 polymer ?
#
loop_
_entity_poly.entity_id
_entity_poly.type
_entity_poly.pdbx_seq_one_letter_code
_entity_poly.pdbx_strand_id
1 'polypeptide(L)'
;MDAHGWPKTTDVHGWPFLIARGHRAGYRTLLAPAPLLAVGDHTVLADHVEPGAVPDRPGVIALTTPSGRPISVVHATRQVSAADLGQADAPRDEHGRPLHLLYGFVCLHARTVTPDEADLRTALTTALTVYRTFLANENGFATEAAKPFPLRSTLEPAAPERHRAVARIAVAAVVLAVLLAGLRWVGVPDEPSPPGPAPTVPADTKPCPPGWG
;
A
#
# COMPACT_ATOMS: atom_id res chain seq x y z
N MET A 1 -22.42 19.61 21.85
CA MET A 1 -23.16 20.56 21.02
C MET A 1 -22.66 21.94 21.35
N ASP A 2 -21.85 22.46 20.46
CA ASP A 2 -21.47 23.85 20.28
C ASP A 2 -22.43 24.51 19.27
N ALA A 3 -22.43 25.84 19.21
CA ALA A 3 -23.44 26.67 18.53
C ALA A 3 -23.56 26.45 17.00
N HIS A 4 -22.77 25.56 16.42
CA HIS A 4 -22.73 25.25 14.99
C HIS A 4 -23.15 23.82 14.64
N GLY A 5 -23.66 23.03 15.59
CA GLY A 5 -24.22 21.71 15.30
C GLY A 5 -23.21 20.66 14.83
N TRP A 6 -21.91 20.95 14.90
CA TRP A 6 -20.87 19.95 14.72
C TRP A 6 -20.84 19.02 15.94
N PRO A 7 -20.60 17.71 15.75
CA PRO A 7 -20.33 16.85 16.88
C PRO A 7 -19.13 17.43 17.64
N LYS A 8 -19.29 17.66 18.96
CA LYS A 8 -18.16 17.86 19.87
C LYS A 8 -17.18 16.74 19.56
N THR A 9 -15.96 17.10 19.16
CA THR A 9 -14.82 16.25 18.80
C THR A 9 -15.04 14.82 19.28
N THR A 10 -15.66 13.98 18.43
CA THR A 10 -15.81 12.55 18.71
C THR A 10 -14.42 12.04 19.03
N ASP A 11 -14.22 11.34 20.15
CA ASP A 11 -12.92 10.76 20.52
C ASP A 11 -12.41 9.93 19.34
N VAL A 12 -11.53 10.52 18.53
CA VAL A 12 -10.93 9.81 17.42
C VAL A 12 -9.74 9.05 17.98
N HIS A 13 -9.78 7.75 17.77
CA HIS A 13 -8.78 6.85 18.30
C HIS A 13 -7.78 6.44 17.21
N GLY A 14 -6.56 6.22 17.67
CA GLY A 14 -5.49 5.60 16.92
C GLY A 14 -5.29 4.18 17.44
N TRP A 15 -4.98 3.26 16.55
CA TRP A 15 -4.58 1.91 16.91
C TRP A 15 -3.11 1.70 16.54
N PRO A 16 -2.23 1.39 17.49
CA PRO A 16 -0.84 1.16 17.18
C PRO A 16 -0.70 -0.12 16.36
N PHE A 17 0.31 -0.15 15.51
CA PHE A 17 0.70 -1.36 14.79
C PHE A 17 2.21 -1.53 14.80
N LEU A 18 2.64 -2.77 14.56
CA LEU A 18 4.04 -3.13 14.43
C LEU A 18 4.20 -4.19 13.36
N ILE A 19 5.05 -3.91 12.38
CA ILE A 19 5.65 -4.87 11.47
C ILE A 19 7.14 -4.91 11.78
N ALA A 20 7.64 -6.09 12.06
CA ALA A 20 9.07 -6.27 12.32
C ALA A 20 9.48 -7.69 11.95
N ARG A 21 10.79 -7.88 11.95
CA ARG A 21 11.43 -9.18 11.80
C ARG A 21 12.19 -9.56 13.06
N GLY A 22 12.44 -10.85 13.23
CA GLY A 22 13.22 -11.40 14.34
C GLY A 22 14.65 -11.72 13.95
N HIS A 23 15.33 -12.44 14.83
CA HIS A 23 16.63 -13.04 14.57
C HIS A 23 16.57 -14.04 13.43
N ARG A 24 15.51 -14.87 13.41
CA ARG A 24 15.28 -15.93 12.41
C ARG A 24 14.00 -15.74 11.62
N ALA A 25 13.04 -15.00 12.15
CA ALA A 25 11.80 -14.70 11.45
C ALA A 25 11.97 -13.55 10.44
N GLY A 26 11.30 -13.66 9.28
CA GLY A 26 11.13 -12.57 8.32
C GLY A 26 10.20 -11.46 8.82
N TYR A 27 9.99 -10.42 8.01
CA TYR A 27 9.05 -9.35 8.35
C TYR A 27 7.62 -9.90 8.42
N ARG A 28 6.92 -9.58 9.50
CA ARG A 28 5.50 -9.90 9.67
C ARG A 28 4.83 -8.92 10.64
N THR A 29 3.50 -8.87 10.60
CA THR A 29 2.70 -8.07 11.53
C THR A 29 2.70 -8.72 12.91
N LEU A 30 3.26 -8.04 13.91
CA LEU A 30 3.33 -8.49 15.30
C LEU A 30 2.23 -7.85 16.17
N LEU A 31 1.88 -6.60 15.86
CA LEU A 31 0.81 -5.87 16.52
C LEU A 31 -0.10 -5.30 15.43
N ALA A 32 -1.38 -5.64 15.48
CA ALA A 32 -2.37 -5.20 14.50
C ALA A 32 -3.51 -4.44 15.19
N PRO A 33 -4.08 -3.39 14.55
CA PRO A 33 -5.31 -2.77 15.02
C PRO A 33 -6.41 -3.81 15.25
N ALA A 34 -6.96 -3.89 16.47
CA ALA A 34 -7.97 -4.90 16.80
C ALA A 34 -9.15 -4.94 15.80
N PRO A 35 -9.69 -3.81 15.29
CA PRO A 35 -10.75 -3.85 14.30
C PRO A 35 -10.36 -4.47 12.95
N LEU A 36 -9.09 -4.34 12.53
CA LEU A 36 -8.59 -4.96 11.31
C LEU A 36 -8.27 -6.44 11.52
N LEU A 37 -7.71 -6.78 12.68
CA LEU A 37 -7.41 -8.16 13.03
C LEU A 37 -8.68 -9.01 13.12
N ALA A 38 -9.75 -8.46 13.70
CA ALA A 38 -11.03 -9.16 13.87
C ALA A 38 -11.70 -9.59 12.56
N VAL A 39 -11.44 -8.87 11.46
CA VAL A 39 -12.00 -9.17 10.13
C VAL A 39 -10.97 -9.73 9.14
N GLY A 40 -9.73 -9.97 9.59
CA GLY A 40 -8.66 -10.49 8.74
C GLY A 40 -7.98 -9.46 7.83
N ASP A 41 -8.35 -8.18 7.89
CA ASP A 41 -7.83 -7.12 6.99
C ASP A 41 -6.44 -6.60 7.36
N HIS A 42 -5.85 -7.04 8.47
CA HIS A 42 -4.58 -6.52 8.98
C HIS A 42 -3.36 -6.75 8.06
N THR A 43 -3.45 -7.65 7.09
CA THR A 43 -2.37 -7.90 6.11
C THR A 43 -2.10 -6.68 5.23
N VAL A 44 -3.11 -5.82 5.02
CA VAL A 44 -3.00 -4.57 4.25
C VAL A 44 -1.87 -3.66 4.76
N LEU A 45 -1.50 -3.77 6.04
CA LEU A 45 -0.39 -3.00 6.60
C LEU A 45 0.96 -3.51 6.06
N ALA A 46 1.16 -4.81 5.99
CA ALA A 46 2.40 -5.42 5.50
C ALA A 46 2.56 -5.24 3.98
N ASP A 47 1.44 -5.18 3.26
CA ASP A 47 1.43 -5.00 1.79
C ASP A 47 1.81 -3.57 1.36
N HIS A 48 1.67 -2.58 2.25
CA HIS A 48 1.86 -1.16 1.91
C HIS A 48 2.95 -0.45 2.73
N VAL A 49 3.36 -1.01 3.87
CA VAL A 49 4.42 -0.43 4.70
C VAL A 49 5.70 -1.25 4.49
N GLU A 50 6.51 -0.81 3.53
CA GLU A 50 7.73 -1.52 3.15
C GLU A 50 8.93 -1.16 4.03
N PRO A 51 9.83 -2.13 4.30
CA PRO A 51 11.09 -1.86 4.97
C PRO A 51 12.01 -1.08 4.02
N GLY A 52 12.18 0.21 4.31
CA GLY A 52 13.08 1.11 3.58
C GLY A 52 14.18 1.69 4.47
N ALA A 53 14.96 2.61 3.88
CA ALA A 53 15.82 3.50 4.66
C ALA A 53 14.97 4.22 5.74
N VAL A 54 15.56 4.47 6.91
CA VAL A 54 14.91 5.23 7.99
C VAL A 54 14.65 6.64 7.47
N PRO A 55 13.39 7.03 7.20
CA PRO A 55 13.10 8.36 6.68
C PRO A 55 13.23 9.39 7.81
N ASP A 56 13.60 10.62 7.47
CA ASP A 56 13.70 11.73 8.43
C ASP A 56 12.32 12.13 9.01
N ARG A 57 11.22 11.73 8.35
CA ARG A 57 9.85 12.09 8.73
C ARG A 57 8.90 10.89 8.62
N PRO A 58 7.85 10.85 9.45
CA PRO A 58 6.82 9.84 9.35
C PRO A 58 6.05 9.96 8.03
N GLY A 59 5.74 8.82 7.42
CA GLY A 59 4.89 8.73 6.24
C GLY A 59 3.41 8.68 6.62
N VAL A 60 2.56 9.23 5.76
CA VAL A 60 1.11 9.14 5.89
C VAL A 60 0.53 8.60 4.58
N ILE A 61 -0.20 7.51 4.68
CA ILE A 61 -0.82 6.83 3.53
C ILE A 61 -2.31 6.61 3.80
N ALA A 62 -3.13 6.87 2.79
CA ALA A 62 -4.55 6.55 2.80
C ALA A 62 -4.73 5.22 2.06
N LEU A 63 -5.34 4.25 2.72
CA LEU A 63 -5.56 2.90 2.19
C LEU A 63 -7.05 2.56 2.21
N THR A 64 -7.42 1.61 1.36
CA THR A 64 -8.72 0.93 1.43
C THR A 64 -8.45 -0.52 1.79
N THR A 65 -9.03 -0.97 2.90
CA THR A 65 -8.94 -2.38 3.33
C THR A 65 -9.60 -3.33 2.32
N PRO A 66 -9.29 -4.64 2.35
CA PRO A 66 -9.99 -5.62 1.52
C PRO A 66 -11.52 -5.62 1.70
N SER A 67 -12.02 -5.31 2.90
CA SER A 67 -13.46 -5.12 3.16
C SER A 67 -14.05 -3.81 2.62
N GLY A 68 -13.25 -2.95 1.97
CA GLY A 68 -13.68 -1.68 1.37
C GLY A 68 -13.68 -0.50 2.35
N ARG A 69 -13.21 -0.68 3.59
CA ARG A 69 -13.14 0.42 4.58
C ARG A 69 -11.94 1.32 4.33
N PRO A 70 -12.12 2.66 4.25
CA PRO A 70 -11.00 3.60 4.18
C PRO A 70 -10.32 3.71 5.55
N ILE A 71 -8.98 3.71 5.53
CA ILE A 71 -8.14 3.91 6.71
C ILE A 71 -7.01 4.89 6.38
N SER A 72 -6.52 5.58 7.40
CA SER A 72 -5.29 6.36 7.31
C SER A 72 -4.22 5.70 8.17
N VAL A 73 -3.06 5.45 7.59
CA VAL A 73 -1.93 4.84 8.26
C VAL A 73 -0.82 5.86 8.35
N VAL A 74 -0.39 6.14 9.58
CA VAL A 74 0.84 6.91 9.85
C VAL A 74 1.90 5.91 10.24
N HIS A 75 3.05 5.95 9.58
CA HIS A 75 4.13 5.01 9.82
C HIS A 75 5.50 5.68 9.88
N ALA A 76 6.40 5.05 10.64
CA ALA A 76 7.80 5.41 10.73
C ALA A 76 8.64 4.13 10.81
N THR A 77 9.88 4.22 10.37
CA THR A 77 10.87 3.14 10.48
C THR A 77 11.88 3.51 11.55
N ARG A 78 12.26 2.56 12.40
CA ARG A 78 13.32 2.74 13.41
C ARG A 78 14.24 1.52 13.41
N GLN A 79 15.55 1.74 13.34
CA GLN A 79 16.51 0.70 13.65
C GLN A 79 16.50 0.41 15.15
N VAL A 80 16.38 -0.86 15.54
CA VAL A 80 16.36 -1.26 16.94
C VAL A 80 17.75 -1.05 17.54
N SER A 81 17.79 -0.32 18.65
CA SER A 81 19.00 -0.12 19.45
C SER A 81 19.06 -1.05 20.66
N ALA A 82 20.24 -1.18 21.26
CA ALA A 82 20.43 -1.89 22.52
C ALA A 82 19.53 -1.30 23.64
N ALA A 83 19.43 0.03 23.69
CA ALA A 83 18.63 0.76 24.67
C ALA A 83 17.13 0.47 24.54
N ASP A 84 16.61 0.30 23.32
CA ASP A 84 15.20 -0.02 23.09
C ASP A 84 14.80 -1.37 23.75
N LEU A 85 15.76 -2.30 23.82
CA LEU A 85 15.57 -3.64 24.39
C LEU A 85 16.10 -3.78 25.83
N GLY A 86 16.78 -2.76 26.37
CA GLY A 86 17.47 -2.87 27.66
C GLY A 86 18.63 -3.88 27.65
N GLN A 87 19.32 -4.01 26.51
CA GLN A 87 20.43 -4.94 26.29
C GLN A 87 21.76 -4.19 26.20
N ALA A 88 22.88 -4.92 26.30
CA ALA A 88 24.22 -4.35 26.14
C ALA A 88 24.54 -4.05 24.66
N ASP A 89 24.17 -4.96 23.77
CA ASP A 89 24.44 -4.88 22.34
C ASP A 89 23.18 -4.67 21.51
N ALA A 90 23.32 -4.03 20.36
CA ALA A 90 22.20 -3.84 19.44
C ALA A 90 21.82 -5.19 18.79
N PRO A 91 20.52 -5.54 18.75
CA PRO A 91 20.09 -6.81 18.20
C PRO A 91 20.31 -6.86 16.68
N ARG A 92 20.75 -8.02 16.21
CA ARG A 92 21.01 -8.31 14.79
C ARG A 92 20.36 -9.63 14.41
N ASP A 93 20.03 -9.77 13.13
CA ASP A 93 19.58 -11.06 12.61
C ASP A 93 20.74 -12.08 12.52
N GLU A 94 20.42 -13.32 12.14
CA GLU A 94 21.42 -14.39 11.97
C GLU A 94 22.50 -14.10 10.90
N HIS A 95 22.27 -13.09 10.06
CA HIS A 95 23.23 -12.62 9.06
C HIS A 95 23.98 -11.35 9.51
N GLY A 96 23.84 -10.94 10.78
CA GLY A 96 24.49 -9.76 11.34
C GLY A 96 23.87 -8.43 10.89
N ARG A 97 22.74 -8.44 10.20
CA ARG A 97 22.04 -7.22 9.76
C ARG A 97 21.27 -6.58 10.92
N PRO A 98 21.22 -5.24 11.04
CA PRO A 98 20.41 -4.58 12.05
C PRO A 98 18.91 -4.88 11.90
N LEU A 99 18.22 -5.04 13.03
CA LEU A 99 16.77 -5.20 13.04
C LEU A 99 16.08 -3.84 12.94
N HIS A 100 14.97 -3.78 12.20
CA HIS A 100 14.17 -2.57 12.02
C HIS A 100 12.71 -2.82 12.43
N LEU A 101 12.10 -1.80 13.01
CA LEU A 101 10.68 -1.73 13.34
C LEU A 101 10.00 -0.78 12.37
N LEU A 102 8.92 -1.25 11.77
CA LEU A 102 7.99 -0.42 11.02
C LEU A 102 6.77 -0.28 11.93
N TYR A 103 6.60 0.91 12.49
CA TYR A 103 5.61 1.15 13.54
C TYR A 103 4.82 2.41 13.24
N GLY A 104 3.72 2.58 13.94
CA GLY A 104 2.91 3.77 13.86
C GLY A 104 1.50 3.49 14.31
N PHE A 105 0.54 4.23 13.78
CA PHE A 105 -0.86 4.06 14.14
C PHE A 105 -1.77 4.13 12.92
N VAL A 106 -2.92 3.47 13.07
CA VAL A 106 -4.01 3.50 12.10
C VAL A 106 -5.13 4.33 12.69
N CYS A 107 -5.64 5.26 11.89
CA CYS A 107 -6.88 5.96 12.16
C CYS A 107 -8.00 5.39 11.29
N LEU A 108 -9.10 5.01 11.93
CA LEU A 108 -10.31 4.56 11.25
C LEU A 108 -11.22 5.78 11.03
N HIS A 109 -11.85 5.88 9.86
CA HIS A 109 -12.87 6.89 9.55
C HIS A 109 -12.41 8.36 9.49
N ALA A 110 -11.12 8.63 9.69
CA ALA A 110 -10.53 9.94 9.47
C ALA A 110 -9.19 9.84 8.74
N ARG A 111 -8.82 10.93 8.08
CA ARG A 111 -7.55 11.09 7.39
C ARG A 111 -6.61 11.90 8.29
N THR A 112 -5.43 11.35 8.56
CA THR A 112 -4.40 12.12 9.26
C THR A 112 -3.79 13.14 8.28
N VAL A 113 -3.81 14.41 8.66
CA VAL A 113 -3.18 15.49 7.88
C VAL A 113 -1.80 15.78 8.41
N THR A 114 -1.67 15.88 9.73
CA THR A 114 -0.41 16.17 10.40
C THR A 114 -0.27 15.24 11.60
N PRO A 115 0.66 14.27 11.54
CA PRO A 115 0.97 13.42 12.67
C PRO A 115 1.52 14.20 13.86
N ASP A 116 0.98 13.95 15.05
CA ASP A 116 1.55 14.44 16.30
C ASP A 116 2.65 13.48 16.80
N GLU A 117 3.75 14.04 17.29
CA GLU A 117 4.89 13.25 17.77
C GLU A 117 4.55 12.41 19.01
N ALA A 118 3.66 12.89 19.88
CA ALA A 118 3.24 12.15 21.06
C ALA A 118 2.41 10.91 20.71
N ASP A 119 1.64 10.96 19.62
CA ASP A 119 0.90 9.80 19.12
C ASP A 119 1.87 8.73 18.58
N LEU A 120 2.89 9.14 17.81
CA LEU A 120 3.95 8.24 17.34
C LEU A 120 4.76 7.65 18.49
N ARG A 121 5.07 8.45 19.52
CA ARG A 121 5.78 7.97 20.72
C ARG A 121 4.96 6.94 21.48
N THR A 122 3.65 7.16 21.62
CA THR A 122 2.72 6.20 22.23
C THR A 122 2.68 4.89 21.45
N ALA A 123 2.61 4.97 20.12
CA ALA A 123 2.67 3.81 19.25
C ALA A 123 4.01 3.06 19.38
N LEU A 124 5.14 3.78 19.40
CA LEU A 124 6.47 3.20 19.56
C LEU A 124 6.63 2.47 20.90
N THR A 125 6.21 3.09 22.02
CA THR A 125 6.29 2.47 23.34
C THR A 125 5.49 1.17 23.41
N THR A 126 4.29 1.17 22.81
CA THR A 126 3.45 -0.03 22.71
C THR A 126 4.12 -1.10 21.85
N ALA A 127 4.61 -0.71 20.67
CA ALA A 127 5.29 -1.59 19.73
C ALA A 127 6.54 -2.23 20.35
N LEU A 128 7.39 -1.48 21.05
CA LEU A 128 8.58 -2.00 21.72
C LEU A 128 8.25 -3.03 22.80
N THR A 129 7.13 -2.84 23.51
CA THR A 129 6.67 -3.80 24.51
C THR A 129 6.34 -5.14 23.85
N VAL A 130 5.57 -5.11 22.77
CA VAL A 130 5.23 -6.31 21.97
C VAL A 130 6.47 -6.94 21.35
N TYR A 131 7.38 -6.12 20.83
CA TYR A 131 8.60 -6.59 20.17
C TYR A 131 9.52 -7.36 21.13
N ARG A 132 9.67 -6.90 22.37
CA ARG A 132 10.43 -7.63 23.41
C ARG A 132 9.84 -9.01 23.69
N THR A 133 8.52 -9.12 23.80
CA THR A 133 7.81 -10.40 23.97
C THR A 133 8.01 -11.31 22.76
N PHE A 134 7.94 -10.75 21.56
CA PHE A 134 8.19 -11.48 20.32
C PHE A 134 9.61 -12.06 20.26
N LEU A 135 10.65 -11.26 20.55
CA LEU A 135 12.03 -11.75 20.54
C LEU A 135 12.27 -12.84 21.60
N ALA A 136 11.56 -12.80 22.73
CA ALA A 136 11.64 -13.85 23.75
C ALA A 136 11.05 -15.20 23.29
N ASN A 137 10.14 -15.20 22.31
CA ASN A 137 9.50 -16.42 21.80
C ASN A 137 9.13 -16.30 20.30
N GLU A 138 10.12 -16.12 19.42
CA GLU A 138 9.85 -15.81 18.01
C GLU A 138 8.97 -16.86 17.30
N ASN A 139 9.24 -18.14 17.57
CA ASN A 139 8.59 -19.27 16.90
C ASN A 139 7.13 -19.46 17.35
N GLY A 140 6.82 -19.14 18.60
CA GLY A 140 5.47 -19.30 19.17
C GLY A 140 4.64 -18.03 19.19
N PHE A 141 5.20 -16.89 18.77
CA PHE A 141 4.52 -15.61 18.87
C PHE A 141 3.39 -15.47 17.84
N ALA A 142 2.20 -15.12 18.32
CA ALA A 142 1.03 -14.81 17.51
C ALA A 142 0.80 -13.29 17.46
N THR A 143 0.27 -12.78 16.35
CA THR A 143 -0.06 -11.36 16.19
C THR A 143 -1.03 -10.90 17.29
N GLU A 144 -0.67 -9.82 17.99
CA GLU A 144 -1.47 -9.27 19.07
C GLU A 144 -2.47 -8.21 18.58
N ALA A 145 -3.62 -8.14 19.25
CA ALA A 145 -4.64 -7.12 19.03
C ALA A 145 -4.29 -5.82 19.78
N ALA A 146 -4.11 -4.74 19.04
CA ALA A 146 -3.78 -3.44 19.59
C ALA A 146 -5.00 -2.76 20.24
N LYS A 147 -4.77 -2.14 21.40
CA LYS A 147 -5.77 -1.30 22.06
C LYS A 147 -5.79 0.11 21.46
N PRO A 148 -6.97 0.76 21.36
CA PRO A 148 -7.05 2.14 20.92
C PRO A 148 -6.43 3.10 21.93
N PHE A 149 -5.92 4.24 21.45
CA PHE A 149 -5.54 5.39 22.26
C PHE A 149 -6.11 6.69 21.66
N PRO A 150 -6.37 7.74 22.46
CA PRO A 150 -6.89 9.01 21.94
C PRO A 150 -5.83 9.72 21.10
N LEU A 151 -6.20 10.20 19.91
CA LEU A 151 -5.29 10.92 19.01
C LEU A 151 -5.21 12.40 19.32
N ARG A 152 -4.02 12.96 19.09
CA ARG A 152 -3.71 14.40 19.13
C ARG A 152 -3.44 14.98 17.74
N SER A 153 -3.10 14.11 16.80
CA SER A 153 -2.84 14.43 15.39
C SER A 153 -3.98 15.23 14.78
N THR A 154 -3.66 16.12 13.84
CA THR A 154 -4.66 16.86 13.08
C THR A 154 -5.33 15.94 12.07
N LEU A 155 -6.65 15.89 12.12
CA LEU A 155 -7.47 15.00 11.30
C LEU A 155 -8.45 15.75 10.41
N GLU A 156 -8.68 15.19 9.23
CA GLU A 156 -9.82 15.54 8.36
C GLU A 156 -10.84 14.39 8.40
N PRO A 157 -12.15 14.68 8.36
CA PRO A 157 -13.15 13.66 8.13
C PRO A 157 -12.82 12.87 6.85
N ALA A 158 -12.88 11.54 6.90
CA ALA A 158 -12.76 10.77 5.67
C ALA A 158 -13.95 11.13 4.78
N ALA A 159 -13.69 11.76 3.63
CA ALA A 159 -14.75 12.06 2.68
C ALA A 159 -15.45 10.75 2.29
N PRO A 160 -16.80 10.71 2.25
CA PRO A 160 -17.49 9.54 1.69
C PRO A 160 -16.98 9.36 0.25
N GLU A 161 -16.50 8.17 -0.11
CA GLU A 161 -16.05 7.84 -1.47
C GLU A 161 -17.23 7.98 -2.47
N ARG A 162 -17.59 9.19 -2.85
CA ARG A 162 -18.57 9.47 -3.91
C ARG A 162 -17.95 9.46 -5.32
N HIS A 163 -16.62 9.30 -5.42
CA HIS A 163 -15.90 9.67 -6.65
C HIS A 163 -15.19 8.55 -7.42
N ARG A 164 -15.29 7.26 -7.01
CA ARG A 164 -14.70 6.15 -7.81
C ARG A 164 -15.69 5.41 -8.71
N ALA A 165 -16.98 5.40 -8.38
CA ALA A 165 -18.00 4.81 -9.26
C ALA A 165 -18.17 5.63 -10.56
N VAL A 166 -18.12 6.96 -10.47
CA VAL A 166 -18.31 7.87 -11.62
C VAL A 166 -17.17 7.75 -12.64
N ALA A 167 -15.92 7.60 -12.18
CA ALA A 167 -14.76 7.47 -13.06
C ALA A 167 -14.80 6.16 -13.89
N ARG A 168 -15.26 5.04 -13.29
CA ARG A 168 -15.40 3.76 -14.01
C ARG A 168 -16.55 3.79 -15.03
N ILE A 169 -17.66 4.46 -14.69
CA ILE A 169 -18.78 4.66 -15.63
C ILE A 169 -18.36 5.56 -16.79
N ALA A 170 -17.61 6.64 -16.53
CA ALA A 170 -17.12 7.53 -17.57
C ALA A 170 -16.15 6.83 -18.54
N VAL A 171 -15.22 6.01 -18.04
CA VAL A 171 -14.31 5.24 -18.89
C VAL A 171 -15.08 4.20 -19.72
N ALA A 172 -16.04 3.48 -19.13
CA ALA A 172 -16.87 2.54 -19.87
C ALA A 172 -17.72 3.23 -20.96
N ALA A 173 -18.28 4.40 -20.66
CA ALA A 173 -19.06 5.18 -21.61
C ALA A 173 -18.19 5.72 -22.77
N VAL A 174 -16.95 6.15 -22.49
CA VAL A 174 -15.99 6.59 -23.51
C VAL A 174 -15.55 5.42 -24.38
N VAL A 175 -15.23 4.26 -23.81
CA VAL A 175 -14.88 3.05 -24.58
C VAL A 175 -16.04 2.62 -25.48
N LEU A 176 -17.27 2.63 -24.96
CA LEU A 176 -18.46 2.31 -25.74
C LEU A 176 -18.69 3.34 -26.86
N ALA A 177 -18.50 4.64 -26.58
CA ALA A 177 -18.61 5.69 -27.60
C ALA A 177 -17.55 5.56 -28.70
N VAL A 178 -16.30 5.21 -28.35
CA VAL A 178 -15.23 4.95 -29.32
C VAL A 178 -15.52 3.70 -30.16
N LEU A 179 -16.03 2.62 -29.55
CA LEU A 179 -16.44 1.43 -30.29
C LEU A 179 -17.60 1.71 -31.26
N LEU A 180 -18.61 2.47 -30.82
CA LEU A 180 -19.73 2.86 -31.68
C LEU A 180 -19.31 3.85 -32.78
N ALA A 181 -18.37 4.75 -32.51
CA ALA A 181 -17.82 5.66 -33.52
C ALA A 181 -16.94 4.92 -34.54
N GLY A 182 -16.14 3.95 -34.09
CA GLY A 182 -15.31 3.10 -34.97
C GLY A 182 -16.14 2.20 -35.88
N LEU A 183 -17.33 1.75 -35.45
CA LEU A 183 -18.21 0.92 -36.25
C LEU A 183 -18.88 1.66 -37.44
N ARG A 184 -18.88 3.00 -37.44
CA ARG A 184 -19.42 3.81 -38.55
C ARG A 184 -18.43 4.05 -39.70
N TRP A 185 -17.21 3.53 -39.61
CA TRP A 185 -16.15 3.66 -40.62
C TRP A 185 -15.84 2.36 -41.37
N VAL A 186 -16.76 1.41 -41.41
CA VAL A 186 -16.72 0.31 -42.40
C VAL A 186 -17.69 0.67 -43.53
N GLY A 187 -17.28 1.64 -44.33
CA GLY A 187 -17.98 2.08 -45.54
C GLY A 187 -17.33 1.46 -46.78
N VAL A 188 -18.07 0.54 -47.39
CA VAL A 188 -18.10 0.16 -48.81
C VAL A 188 -16.83 -0.51 -49.40
N PRO A 189 -16.89 -1.82 -49.75
CA PRO A 189 -15.86 -2.46 -50.56
C PRO A 189 -15.93 -1.93 -52.00
N ASP A 190 -14.78 -1.47 -52.51
CA ASP A 190 -14.63 -1.02 -53.89
C ASP A 190 -14.74 -2.20 -54.86
N GLU A 191 -15.48 -1.98 -55.93
CA GLU A 191 -15.89 -2.93 -56.96
C GLU A 191 -14.68 -3.39 -57.82
N PRO A 192 -14.60 -4.66 -58.24
CA PRO A 192 -13.43 -5.17 -58.97
C PRO A 192 -13.38 -4.64 -60.40
N SER A 193 -12.31 -3.90 -60.72
CA SER A 193 -12.00 -3.52 -62.12
C SER A 193 -11.62 -4.75 -62.97
N PRO A 194 -12.09 -4.83 -64.23
CA PRO A 194 -11.82 -5.95 -65.15
C PRO A 194 -10.38 -5.94 -65.71
N PRO A 195 -9.89 -7.08 -66.25
CA PRO A 195 -8.48 -7.29 -66.57
C PRO A 195 -8.11 -6.75 -67.97
N GLY A 196 -6.88 -6.24 -68.08
CA GLY A 196 -6.23 -5.86 -69.34
C GLY A 196 -4.70 -5.94 -69.21
N PRO A 197 -3.96 -6.10 -70.32
CA PRO A 197 -3.22 -7.33 -70.63
C PRO A 197 -1.77 -7.35 -70.13
N ALA A 198 -1.30 -8.55 -69.78
CA ALA A 198 0.12 -8.92 -69.74
C ALA A 198 0.58 -9.34 -71.16
N PRO A 199 1.86 -9.66 -71.43
CA PRO A 199 3.11 -9.46 -70.67
C PRO A 199 4.23 -8.84 -71.56
N THR A 200 5.42 -8.54 -71.02
CA THR A 200 6.70 -8.92 -71.66
C THR A 200 7.81 -8.91 -70.60
N VAL A 201 8.36 -10.10 -70.35
CA VAL A 201 9.58 -10.36 -69.57
C VAL A 201 10.78 -10.28 -70.51
N PRO A 202 11.91 -9.73 -70.06
CA PRO A 202 13.18 -10.40 -70.33
C PRO A 202 13.84 -10.82 -69.02
N ALA A 203 14.28 -12.07 -69.04
CA ALA A 203 15.10 -12.68 -68.02
C ALA A 203 16.46 -11.99 -67.94
N ASP A 204 16.99 -11.81 -66.74
CA ASP A 204 18.39 -12.14 -66.55
C ASP A 204 18.65 -12.70 -65.15
N THR A 205 19.17 -13.91 -65.16
CA THR A 205 19.62 -14.74 -64.06
C THR A 205 21.03 -14.34 -63.64
N LYS A 206 21.32 -14.32 -62.32
CA LYS A 206 22.45 -15.07 -61.72
C LYS A 206 22.56 -14.87 -60.19
N PRO A 207 23.23 -15.81 -59.47
CA PRO A 207 22.88 -16.24 -58.13
C PRO A 207 23.87 -15.76 -57.05
N CYS A 208 23.47 -15.96 -55.79
CA CYS A 208 24.30 -15.80 -54.59
C CYS A 208 25.64 -16.57 -54.65
N PRO A 209 26.58 -16.15 -53.81
CA PRO A 209 27.29 -17.11 -52.96
C PRO A 209 27.10 -16.83 -51.46
N PRO A 210 27.12 -17.87 -50.61
CA PRO A 210 27.28 -17.75 -49.16
C PRO A 210 28.78 -17.71 -48.82
N GLY A 211 29.18 -16.82 -47.91
CA GLY A 211 30.53 -16.75 -47.38
C GLY A 211 30.51 -16.86 -45.86
N TRP A 212 30.97 -18.01 -45.36
CA TRP A 212 31.34 -18.24 -43.97
C TRP A 212 32.67 -17.56 -43.66
N GLY A 213 32.81 -17.08 -42.42
CA GLY A 213 34.06 -16.63 -41.81
C GLY A 213 33.83 -16.37 -40.33
#